data_AF-A0A377GH45-F1
#
_entry.id   AF-A0A377GH45-F1
#
_cell.length_a   1.000
_cell.length_b   1.000
_cell.length_c   1.000
_cell.angle_alpha   90.00
_cell.angle_beta   90.00
_cell.angle_gamma   90.00
#
_symmetry.space_group_name_H-M   'P 1'
#
loop_
_entity.id
_entity.type
_entity.pdbx_description
1 polymer ?
#
loop_
_entity_poly.entity_id
_entity_poly.type
_entity_poly.pdbx_seq_one_letter_code
_entity_poly.pdbx_strand_id
1 'polypeptide(L)'
;MPRTSQPEQIPKLATLAAKKIEKTNPHLFFTLYNNKILPLELENQHINPLVQDLVIKHEKIYLANIKERKKLIDERSSAIEGDCCYRKAITLAMIALGSGVHLGVYFILRASAVPHSTTLTFLATIPATVIALGCFSPCASVCLSKIIARGTVPDVPSEVVDLTEVVDDIESQKNKSHLTV
;
A
#
# COMPACT_ATOMS: atom_id res chain seq x y z
N MET A 1 57.29 12.68 29.30
CA MET A 1 56.02 11.98 29.02
C MET A 1 56.23 11.12 27.79
N PRO A 2 56.12 9.78 27.85
CA PRO A 2 56.24 8.94 26.67
C PRO A 2 54.94 9.02 25.86
N ARG A 3 55.04 9.35 24.56
CA ARG A 3 53.96 9.16 23.58
C ARG A 3 53.85 7.65 23.32
N THR A 4 52.79 7.03 23.83
CA THR A 4 52.36 5.70 23.39
C THR A 4 51.86 5.81 21.95
N SER A 5 52.72 5.50 20.99
CA SER A 5 52.33 5.24 19.61
C SER A 5 51.44 4.01 19.60
N GLN A 6 50.15 4.17 19.31
CA GLN A 6 49.30 3.03 18.96
C GLN A 6 49.89 2.36 17.71
N PRO A 7 50.01 1.02 17.66
CA PRO A 7 50.51 0.33 16.49
C PRO A 7 49.58 0.61 15.30
N GLU A 8 50.14 1.08 14.18
CA GLU A 8 49.41 1.17 12.91
C GLU A 8 48.91 -0.23 12.54
N GLN A 9 47.60 -0.46 12.70
CA GLN A 9 46.98 -1.70 12.27
C GLN A 9 47.02 -1.73 10.74
N ILE A 10 47.87 -2.59 10.19
CA ILE A 10 47.95 -2.84 8.75
C ILE A 10 46.56 -3.34 8.30
N PRO A 11 45.86 -2.62 7.41
CA PRO A 11 44.52 -3.00 6.99
C PRO A 11 44.55 -4.35 6.27
N LYS A 12 43.61 -5.23 6.63
CA LYS A 12 43.48 -6.55 6.02
C LYS A 12 43.30 -6.42 4.51
N LEU A 13 43.83 -7.38 3.76
CA LEU A 13 43.75 -7.41 2.29
C LEU A 13 42.29 -7.31 1.78
N ALA A 14 41.36 -7.91 2.52
CA ALA A 14 39.93 -7.85 2.23
C ALA A 14 39.36 -6.42 2.36
N THR A 15 39.82 -5.63 3.34
CA THR A 15 39.42 -4.22 3.52
C THR A 15 39.99 -3.33 2.42
N LEU A 16 41.21 -3.61 1.96
CA LEU A 16 41.81 -2.90 0.82
C LEU A 16 41.11 -3.23 -0.50
N ALA A 17 40.77 -4.51 -0.71
CA ALA A 17 39.98 -4.94 -1.85
C ALA A 17 38.59 -4.29 -1.85
N ALA A 18 37.91 -4.25 -0.70
CA ALA A 18 36.62 -3.58 -0.56
C ALA A 18 36.70 -2.07 -0.90
N LYS A 19 37.67 -1.33 -0.34
CA LYS A 19 37.89 0.08 -0.70
C LYS A 19 38.20 0.29 -2.18
N LYS A 20 38.88 -0.66 -2.82
CA LYS A 20 39.14 -0.60 -4.26
C LYS A 20 37.88 -0.86 -5.06
N ILE A 21 37.06 -1.84 -4.69
CA ILE A 21 35.76 -2.14 -5.32
C ILE A 21 34.84 -0.92 -5.19
N GLU A 22 34.70 -0.37 -3.97
CA GLU A 22 33.92 0.85 -3.70
C GLU A 22 34.33 2.03 -4.60
N LYS A 23 35.63 2.23 -4.84
CA LYS A 23 36.11 3.30 -5.72
C LYS A 23 35.92 3.02 -7.22
N THR A 24 35.92 1.76 -7.63
CA THR A 24 36.01 1.40 -9.06
C THR A 24 34.65 1.02 -9.63
N ASN A 25 33.92 0.16 -8.91
CA ASN A 25 32.56 -0.26 -9.22
C ASN A 25 31.91 -0.82 -7.92
N PRO A 26 31.14 -0.02 -7.18
CA PRO A 26 30.46 -0.46 -5.96
C PRO A 26 29.49 -1.62 -6.17
N HIS A 27 28.97 -1.83 -7.38
CA HIS A 27 27.96 -2.86 -7.65
C HIS A 27 28.52 -4.28 -7.69
N LEU A 28 29.84 -4.42 -7.86
CA LEU A 28 30.55 -5.70 -7.77
C LEU A 28 30.36 -6.36 -6.39
N PHE A 29 30.02 -5.60 -5.35
CA PHE A 29 29.67 -6.16 -4.05
C PHE A 29 28.44 -7.06 -4.08
N PHE A 30 27.43 -6.74 -4.91
CA PHE A 30 26.22 -7.56 -5.05
C PHE A 30 26.52 -8.89 -5.76
N THR A 31 27.40 -8.86 -6.77
CA THR A 31 27.86 -10.07 -7.47
C THR A 31 28.67 -10.98 -6.54
N LEU A 32 29.45 -10.41 -5.63
CA LEU A 32 30.26 -11.16 -4.67
C LEU A 32 29.42 -11.80 -3.56
N TYR A 33 28.31 -11.16 -3.18
CA TYR A 33 27.38 -11.64 -2.15
C TYR A 33 26.77 -13.00 -2.48
N ASN A 34 26.33 -13.21 -3.73
CA ASN A 34 25.76 -14.48 -4.17
C ASN A 34 26.79 -15.63 -4.26
N ASN A 35 28.08 -15.30 -4.35
CA ASN A 35 29.13 -16.27 -4.67
C ASN A 35 29.94 -16.75 -3.46
N LYS A 36 30.01 -15.98 -2.36
CA LYS A 36 30.77 -16.34 -1.16
C LYS A 36 30.21 -15.73 0.12
N ILE A 37 30.40 -16.41 1.26
CA ILE A 37 30.16 -15.85 2.59
C ILE A 37 31.18 -14.73 2.84
N LEU A 38 30.72 -13.48 2.85
CA LEU A 38 31.54 -12.34 3.22
C LEU A 38 31.66 -12.21 4.75
N PRO A 39 32.79 -11.70 5.28
CA PRO A 39 32.87 -11.29 6.67
C PRO A 39 31.84 -10.20 6.98
N LEU A 40 31.13 -10.35 8.10
CA LEU A 40 30.04 -9.47 8.54
C LEU A 40 30.43 -7.98 8.57
N GLU A 41 31.69 -7.66 8.90
CA GLU A 41 32.21 -6.29 8.90
C GLU A 41 32.22 -5.65 7.51
N LEU A 42 32.56 -6.41 6.46
CA LEU A 42 32.59 -5.88 5.09
C LEU A 42 31.18 -5.74 4.51
N GLU A 43 30.29 -6.67 4.84
CA GLU A 43 28.87 -6.60 4.51
C GLU A 43 28.23 -5.36 5.12
N ASN A 44 28.42 -5.16 6.43
CA ASN A 44 27.84 -4.01 7.14
C ASN A 44 28.42 -2.67 6.68
N GLN A 45 29.70 -2.62 6.33
CA GLN A 45 30.37 -1.35 6.03
C GLN A 45 30.21 -0.92 4.56
N HIS A 46 30.10 -1.87 3.63
CA HIS A 46 30.14 -1.56 2.19
C HIS A 46 28.90 -2.03 1.42
N ILE A 47 28.25 -3.12 1.84
CA ILE A 47 27.10 -3.69 1.11
C ILE A 47 25.79 -3.12 1.65
N ASN A 48 25.59 -3.20 2.96
CA ASN A 48 24.37 -2.76 3.63
C ASN A 48 24.01 -1.29 3.35
N PRO A 49 24.95 -0.32 3.32
CA PRO A 49 24.62 1.06 2.97
C PRO A 49 24.07 1.20 1.54
N LEU A 50 24.60 0.43 0.58
CA LEU A 50 24.15 0.46 -0.82
C LEU A 50 22.76 -0.19 -0.98
N VAL A 51 22.53 -1.32 -0.29
CA VAL A 51 21.19 -1.94 -0.22
C VAL A 51 20.19 -0.98 0.40
N GLN A 52 20.55 -0.35 1.52
CA GLN A 52 19.66 0.60 2.21
C GLN A 52 19.33 1.81 1.32
N ASP A 53 20.28 2.36 0.57
CA ASP A 53 20.00 3.45 -0.35
C ASP A 53 19.04 3.02 -1.48
N LEU A 54 19.20 1.80 -2.01
CA LEU A 54 18.27 1.21 -2.98
C LEU A 54 16.87 1.00 -2.40
N VAL A 55 16.78 0.48 -1.16
CA VAL A 55 15.51 0.31 -0.45
C VAL A 55 14.83 1.66 -0.25
N ILE A 56 15.56 2.68 0.20
CA ILE A 56 15.00 4.04 0.41
C ILE A 56 14.49 4.63 -0.91
N LYS A 57 15.18 4.40 -2.02
CA LYS A 57 14.74 4.88 -3.34
C LYS A 57 13.44 4.22 -3.78
N HIS A 58 13.36 2.89 -3.72
CA HIS A 58 12.15 2.16 -4.12
C HIS A 58 10.99 2.41 -3.14
N GLU A 59 11.26 2.55 -1.85
CA GLU A 59 10.25 2.94 -0.87
C GLU A 59 9.63 4.31 -1.23
N LYS A 60 10.45 5.29 -1.65
CA LYS A 60 9.94 6.60 -2.09
C LYS A 60 9.05 6.47 -3.34
N ILE A 61 9.44 5.65 -4.30
CA ILE A 61 8.65 5.39 -5.53
C ILE A 61 7.33 4.73 -5.15
N TYR A 62 7.38 3.66 -4.36
CA TYR A 62 6.20 2.97 -3.85
C TYR A 62 5.24 3.90 -3.11
N LEU A 63 5.75 4.73 -2.20
CA LEU A 63 4.95 5.73 -1.48
C LEU A 63 4.35 6.79 -2.41
N ALA A 64 5.07 7.19 -3.47
CA ALA A 64 4.54 8.09 -4.49
C ALA A 64 3.38 7.43 -5.26
N ASN A 65 3.55 6.17 -5.68
CA ASN A 65 2.52 5.39 -6.37
C ASN A 65 1.27 5.18 -5.49
N ILE A 66 1.45 4.94 -4.19
CA ILE A 66 0.31 4.88 -3.24
C ILE A 66 -0.45 6.20 -3.20
N LYS A 67 0.27 7.34 -3.15
CA LYS A 67 -0.37 8.66 -3.12
C LYS A 67 -1.13 8.93 -4.42
N GLU A 68 -0.56 8.58 -5.55
CA GLU A 68 -1.21 8.71 -6.86
C GLU A 68 -2.46 7.82 -6.94
N ARG A 69 -2.35 6.55 -6.55
CA ARG A 69 -3.48 5.63 -6.47
C ARG A 69 -4.61 6.19 -5.60
N LYS A 70 -4.27 6.77 -4.44
CA LYS A 70 -5.26 7.39 -3.56
C LYS A 70 -6.01 8.54 -4.25
N LYS A 71 -5.29 9.42 -4.97
CA LYS A 71 -5.91 10.50 -5.76
C LYS A 71 -6.87 9.94 -6.81
N LEU A 72 -6.44 8.92 -7.55
CA LEU A 72 -7.25 8.29 -8.59
C LEU A 72 -8.53 7.63 -8.01
N ILE A 73 -8.42 7.01 -6.82
CA ILE A 73 -9.59 6.49 -6.09
C ILE A 73 -10.53 7.63 -5.69
N ASP A 74 -10.00 8.72 -5.14
CA ASP A 74 -10.82 9.86 -4.70
C ASP A 74 -11.52 10.54 -5.89
N GLU A 75 -10.85 10.68 -7.03
CA GLU A 75 -11.41 11.21 -8.28
C GLU A 75 -12.54 10.33 -8.82
N ARG A 76 -12.30 9.01 -8.95
CA ARG A 76 -13.33 8.06 -9.39
C ARG A 76 -14.49 7.97 -8.43
N SER A 77 -14.22 7.97 -7.13
CA SER A 77 -15.25 7.98 -6.10
C SER A 77 -16.14 9.21 -6.20
N SER A 78 -15.54 10.38 -6.44
CA SER A 78 -16.27 11.64 -6.62
C SER A 78 -17.11 11.62 -7.90
N ALA A 79 -16.60 11.05 -8.99
CA ALA A 79 -17.35 10.88 -10.23
C ALA A 79 -18.57 9.95 -10.05
N ILE A 80 -18.41 8.83 -9.34
CA ILE A 80 -19.50 7.90 -9.00
C ILE A 80 -20.52 8.60 -8.10
N GLU A 81 -20.07 9.33 -7.08
CA GLU A 81 -20.96 10.05 -6.16
C GLU A 81 -21.75 11.15 -6.87
N GLY A 82 -21.13 11.85 -7.83
CA GLY A 82 -21.79 12.85 -8.66
C GLY A 82 -22.85 12.30 -9.61
N ASP A 83 -22.83 10.99 -9.89
CA ASP A 83 -23.81 10.34 -10.76
C ASP A 83 -25.19 10.26 -10.10
N CYS A 84 -26.18 10.85 -10.77
CA CYS A 84 -27.56 10.90 -10.26
C CYS A 84 -28.22 9.53 -10.19
N CYS A 85 -27.92 8.64 -11.15
CA CYS A 85 -28.48 7.28 -11.16
C CYS A 85 -27.90 6.46 -10.01
N TYR A 86 -26.60 6.57 -9.74
CA TYR A 86 -25.95 5.95 -8.60
C TYR A 86 -26.57 6.40 -7.27
N ARG A 87 -26.72 7.71 -7.05
CA ARG A 87 -27.33 8.25 -5.81
C ARG A 87 -28.75 7.74 -5.60
N LYS A 88 -29.55 7.69 -6.67
CA LYS A 88 -30.92 7.13 -6.62
C LYS A 88 -30.92 5.63 -6.33
N ALA A 89 -30.04 4.88 -6.98
CA ALA A 89 -29.89 3.44 -6.76
C ALA A 89 -29.48 3.12 -5.32
N ILE A 90 -28.50 3.84 -4.75
CA ILE A 90 -28.10 3.67 -3.36
C ILE A 90 -29.24 4.02 -2.40
N THR A 91 -29.98 5.10 -2.67
CA THR A 91 -31.13 5.46 -1.83
C THR A 91 -32.18 4.37 -1.82
N LEU A 92 -32.54 3.82 -2.98
CA LEU A 92 -33.48 2.70 -3.09
C LEU A 92 -32.92 1.45 -2.41
N ALA A 93 -31.63 1.15 -2.59
CA ALA A 93 -30.99 0.00 -1.95
C ALA A 93 -31.00 0.11 -0.42
N MET A 94 -30.72 1.29 0.14
CA MET A 94 -30.76 1.52 1.59
C MET A 94 -32.18 1.42 2.16
N ILE A 95 -33.18 1.94 1.45
CA ILE A 95 -34.59 1.80 1.81
C ILE A 95 -35.02 0.32 1.76
N ALA A 96 -34.62 -0.41 0.71
CA ALA A 96 -34.93 -1.83 0.55
C ALA A 96 -34.26 -2.66 1.66
N LEU A 97 -32.98 -2.40 1.96
CA LEU A 97 -32.25 -3.08 3.02
C LEU A 97 -32.92 -2.89 4.38
N GLY A 98 -33.18 -1.64 4.78
CA GLY A 98 -33.73 -1.44 6.12
C GLY A 98 -35.23 -1.71 6.23
N SER A 99 -36.02 -1.62 5.16
CA SER A 99 -37.39 -2.18 5.16
C SER A 99 -37.36 -3.70 5.28
N GLY A 100 -36.41 -4.38 4.63
CA GLY A 100 -36.15 -5.81 4.80
C GLY A 100 -35.77 -6.18 6.23
N VAL A 101 -34.85 -5.44 6.86
CA VAL A 101 -34.49 -5.62 8.27
C VAL A 101 -35.70 -5.41 9.19
N HIS A 102 -36.49 -4.36 8.94
CA HIS A 102 -37.70 -4.07 9.70
C HIS A 102 -38.71 -5.23 9.63
N LEU A 103 -38.96 -5.75 8.43
CA LEU A 103 -39.82 -6.92 8.25
C LEU A 103 -39.23 -8.18 8.90
N GLY A 104 -37.92 -8.39 8.82
CA GLY A 104 -37.23 -9.48 9.50
C GLY A 104 -37.46 -9.44 11.02
N VAL A 105 -37.30 -8.27 11.65
CA VAL A 105 -37.58 -8.09 13.08
C VAL A 105 -39.05 -8.34 13.39
N TYR A 106 -39.98 -7.89 12.53
CA TYR A 106 -41.41 -8.18 12.70
C TYR A 106 -41.68 -9.69 12.76
N PHE A 107 -41.10 -10.48 11.84
CA PHE A 107 -41.27 -11.93 11.85
C PHE A 107 -40.65 -12.60 13.08
N ILE A 108 -39.50 -12.10 13.55
CA ILE A 108 -38.87 -12.59 14.79
C ILE A 108 -39.75 -12.30 16.01
N LEU A 109 -40.31 -11.09 16.12
CA LEU A 109 -41.23 -10.73 17.21
C LEU A 109 -42.48 -11.61 17.20
N ARG A 110 -43.03 -11.87 16.00
CA ARG A 110 -44.20 -12.76 15.84
C ARG A 110 -43.87 -14.20 16.24
N ALA A 111 -42.70 -14.71 15.86
CA ALA A 111 -42.26 -16.06 16.25
C ALA A 111 -41.99 -16.18 17.76
N SER A 112 -41.62 -15.09 18.42
CA SER A 112 -41.35 -15.01 19.86
C SER A 112 -42.61 -14.86 20.72
N ALA A 113 -43.81 -15.07 20.16
CA ALA A 113 -45.11 -14.95 20.84
C ALA A 113 -45.36 -13.57 21.51
N VAL A 114 -44.73 -12.51 20.98
CA VAL A 114 -44.99 -11.12 21.41
C VAL A 114 -46.46 -10.76 21.12
N PRO A 115 -47.13 -9.97 21.98
CA PRO A 115 -48.53 -9.59 21.77
C PRO A 115 -48.79 -9.01 20.38
N HIS A 116 -49.93 -9.39 19.79
CA HIS A 116 -50.27 -9.00 18.42
C HIS A 116 -50.32 -7.48 18.24
N SER A 117 -50.86 -6.76 19.24
CA SER A 117 -50.87 -5.29 19.28
C SER A 117 -49.46 -4.71 19.16
N THR A 118 -48.48 -5.23 19.91
CA THR A 118 -47.08 -4.79 19.85
C THR A 118 -46.45 -5.06 18.48
N THR A 119 -46.70 -6.24 17.89
CA THR A 119 -46.17 -6.57 16.55
C THR A 119 -46.77 -5.70 15.45
N LEU A 120 -48.05 -5.36 15.54
CA LEU A 120 -48.72 -4.46 14.59
C LEU A 120 -48.24 -3.02 14.76
N THR A 121 -48.10 -2.53 15.99
CA THR A 121 -47.54 -1.20 16.26
C THR A 121 -46.12 -1.10 15.71
N PHE A 122 -45.31 -2.15 15.86
CA PHE A 122 -43.98 -2.20 15.25
C PHE A 122 -44.03 -2.20 13.72
N LEU A 123 -44.96 -2.94 13.09
CA LEU A 123 -45.11 -2.89 11.64
C LEU A 123 -45.53 -1.49 11.15
N ALA A 124 -46.36 -0.79 11.92
CA ALA A 124 -46.81 0.56 11.61
C ALA A 124 -45.68 1.61 11.64
N THR A 125 -44.52 1.31 12.24
CA THR A 125 -43.35 2.23 12.22
C THR A 125 -42.47 2.10 10.97
N ILE A 126 -42.84 1.26 9.99
CA ILE A 126 -42.13 1.16 8.69
C ILE A 126 -41.87 2.53 8.04
N PRO A 127 -42.84 3.47 7.97
CA PRO A 127 -42.57 4.79 7.37
C PRO A 127 -41.45 5.55 8.08
N ALA A 128 -41.36 5.46 9.40
CA ALA A 128 -40.29 6.08 10.16
C ALA A 128 -38.93 5.46 9.81
N THR A 129 -38.86 4.14 9.64
CA THR A 129 -37.67 3.42 9.20
C THR A 129 -37.22 3.86 7.80
N VAL A 130 -38.17 3.97 6.85
CA VAL A 130 -37.90 4.44 5.49
C VAL A 130 -37.35 5.87 5.48
N ILE A 131 -37.95 6.77 6.25
CA ILE A 131 -37.49 8.17 6.37
C ILE A 131 -36.08 8.22 6.96
N ALA A 132 -35.85 7.48 8.05
CA ALA A 132 -34.53 7.43 8.69
C ALA A 132 -33.45 6.96 7.71
N LEU A 133 -33.69 5.88 6.97
CA LEU A 133 -32.72 5.33 6.00
C LEU A 133 -32.52 6.24 4.79
N GLY A 134 -33.58 6.92 4.33
CA GLY A 134 -33.48 7.95 3.30
C GLY A 134 -32.52 9.06 3.72
N CYS A 135 -32.56 9.49 4.98
CA CYS A 135 -31.63 10.47 5.54
C CYS A 135 -30.19 9.95 5.68
N PHE A 136 -29.99 8.64 5.89
CA PHE A 136 -28.66 8.01 5.94
C PHE A 136 -28.06 7.72 4.55
N SER A 137 -28.88 7.74 3.49
CA SER A 137 -28.46 7.45 2.11
C SER A 137 -27.26 8.27 1.62
N PRO A 138 -27.16 9.60 1.85
CA PRO A 138 -26.00 10.38 1.41
C PRO A 138 -24.69 9.89 2.01
N CYS A 139 -24.68 9.55 3.30
CA CYS A 139 -23.50 9.00 3.98
C CYS A 139 -23.13 7.63 3.39
N ALA A 140 -24.12 6.76 3.16
CA ALA A 140 -23.90 5.47 2.54
C ALA A 140 -23.37 5.60 1.09
N SER A 141 -23.88 6.56 0.32
CA SER A 141 -23.45 6.86 -1.04
C SER A 141 -21.96 7.19 -1.12
N VAL A 142 -21.46 8.05 -0.22
CA VAL A 142 -20.04 8.43 -0.11
C VAL A 142 -19.16 7.22 0.25
N CYS A 143 -19.60 6.40 1.22
CA CYS A 143 -18.82 5.24 1.63
C CYS A 143 -18.77 4.17 0.54
N LEU A 144 -19.91 3.89 -0.10
CA LEU A 144 -20.01 2.89 -1.15
C LEU A 144 -19.30 3.32 -2.43
N SER A 145 -19.27 4.61 -2.76
CA SER A 145 -18.58 5.11 -3.96
C SER A 145 -17.07 4.91 -3.82
N LYS A 146 -16.52 5.11 -2.62
CA LYS A 146 -15.11 4.81 -2.31
C LYS A 146 -14.79 3.32 -2.41
N ILE A 147 -15.69 2.45 -1.95
CA ILE A 147 -15.51 1.00 -2.02
C ILE A 147 -15.50 0.55 -3.48
N ILE A 148 -16.46 1.01 -4.27
CA ILE A 148 -16.53 0.70 -5.71
C ILE A 148 -15.27 1.23 -6.41
N ALA A 149 -14.90 2.50 -6.16
CA ALA A 149 -13.70 3.09 -6.74
C ALA A 149 -12.45 2.25 -6.41
N ARG A 150 -12.25 1.83 -5.16
CA ARG A 150 -11.14 0.94 -4.76
C ARG A 150 -11.11 -0.38 -5.52
N GLY A 151 -12.27 -0.98 -5.81
CA GLY A 151 -12.36 -2.22 -6.58
C GLY A 151 -12.04 -2.06 -8.07
N THR A 152 -12.18 -0.86 -8.61
CA THR A 152 -11.88 -0.57 -10.03
C THR A 152 -10.45 -0.08 -10.28
N VAL A 153 -9.74 0.29 -9.22
CA VAL A 153 -8.39 0.83 -9.30
C VAL A 153 -7.40 -0.27 -8.89
N PRO A 154 -6.53 -0.72 -9.82
CA PRO A 154 -5.57 -1.78 -9.52
C PRO A 154 -4.70 -1.38 -8.33
N ASP A 155 -4.26 -2.38 -7.57
CA ASP A 155 -3.37 -2.13 -6.44
C ASP A 155 -1.96 -1.77 -6.90
N VAL A 156 -1.19 -1.13 -6.02
CA VAL A 156 0.22 -0.87 -6.31
C VAL A 156 0.94 -2.22 -6.28
N PRO A 157 1.62 -2.64 -7.37
CA PRO A 157 2.30 -3.91 -7.39
C PRO A 157 3.39 -3.93 -6.31
N SER A 158 3.56 -5.10 -5.69
CA SER A 158 4.74 -5.38 -4.87
C SER A 158 5.97 -5.30 -5.77
N GLU A 159 6.78 -4.27 -5.58
CA GLU A 159 8.03 -4.11 -6.30
C GLU A 159 9.06 -5.09 -5.73
N VAL A 160 9.36 -6.16 -6.46
CA VAL A 160 10.48 -7.06 -6.14
C VAL A 160 11.69 -6.50 -6.87
N VAL A 161 12.60 -5.89 -6.11
CA VAL A 161 13.84 -5.35 -6.68
C VAL A 161 14.85 -6.49 -6.81
N ASP A 162 15.08 -6.97 -8.03
CA ASP A 162 16.21 -7.86 -8.30
C ASP A 162 17.50 -7.03 -8.30
N LEU A 163 18.33 -7.24 -7.27
CA LEU A 163 19.62 -6.58 -7.13
C LEU A 163 20.53 -6.85 -8.34
N THR A 164 20.37 -8.00 -9.01
CA THR A 164 21.14 -8.40 -10.19
C THR A 164 20.78 -7.53 -11.40
N GLU A 165 19.49 -7.32 -11.64
CA GLU A 165 18.98 -6.48 -12.72
C GLU A 165 19.38 -5.02 -12.53
N VAL A 166 19.39 -4.54 -11.27
CA VAL A 166 19.89 -3.20 -10.92
C VAL A 166 21.38 -3.03 -11.26
N VAL A 167 22.20 -4.07 -11.05
CA VAL A 167 23.62 -4.03 -11.44
C VAL A 167 23.76 -3.96 -12.96
N ASP A 168 23.02 -4.80 -13.68
CA ASP A 168 23.07 -4.87 -15.15
C ASP A 168 22.63 -3.56 -15.81
N ASP A 169 21.58 -2.91 -15.29
CA ASP A 169 21.05 -1.67 -15.84
C ASP A 169 22.02 -0.48 -15.61
N ILE A 170 22.72 -0.46 -14.47
CA ILE A 170 23.74 0.55 -14.16
C ILE A 170 25.00 0.34 -15.02
N GLU A 171 25.44 -0.91 -15.22
CA GLU A 171 26.58 -1.21 -16.11
C GLU A 171 26.26 -0.88 -17.57
N SER A 172 25.02 -1.13 -18.01
CA SER A 172 24.51 -0.75 -19.32
C SER A 172 24.50 0.78 -19.53
N GLN A 173 24.05 1.56 -18.54
CA GLN A 173 24.09 3.02 -18.59
C GLN A 173 25.52 3.58 -18.59
N LYS A 174 26.43 2.98 -17.82
CA LYS A 174 27.85 3.37 -17.79
C LYS A 174 28.52 3.14 -19.15
N ASN A 175 28.24 2.01 -19.80
CA ASN A 175 28.74 1.73 -21.16
C ASN A 175 28.16 2.68 -22.22
N LYS A 176 26.87 3.04 -22.12
CA LYS A 176 26.28 4.06 -23.02
C LYS A 176 26.93 5.44 -22.86
N SER A 177 27.22 5.86 -21.63
CA SER A 177 27.86 7.16 -21.36
C SER A 177 29.31 7.26 -21.87
N HIS A 178 30.01 6.14 -21.96
CA HIS A 178 31.37 6.05 -22.51
C HIS A 178 31.42 6.01 -24.05
N LEU A 179 30.30 5.72 -24.73
CA LEU A 179 30.19 5.66 -26.19
C LEU A 179 29.72 6.98 -26.83
N THR A 180 29.37 7.99 -26.01
CA THR A 180 28.94 9.32 -26.44
C THR A 180 30.02 10.41 -26.30
N VAL A 181 31.30 10.03 -26.28
CA VAL A 181 32.45 10.95 -26.34
C VAL A 181 33.14 10.84 -27.68
#